data_AF-A0A9D2RIZ3-F1
#
_entry.id   AF-A0A9D2RIZ3-F1
#
_cell.length_a   1.000
_cell.length_b   1.000
_cell.length_c   1.000
_cell.angle_alpha   90.00
_cell.angle_beta   90.00
_cell.angle_gamma   90.00
#
_symmetry.space_group_name_H-M   'P 1'
#
loop_
_entity.id
_entity.type
_entity.pdbx_description
1 polymer ?
#
loop_
_entity_poly.entity_id
_entity_poly.type
_entity_poly.pdbx_seq_one_letter_code
_entity_poly.pdbx_strand_id
1 'polypeptide(L)'
;MLIPTQTYREKWQDCLDRIKSQTTEEEFVKWFKPIVPLEFDGKTLRLRVPNMSYVYQIEKHYIPFLRPIISQLYGQEIRLHYAVPKSDAQSVPISESADTTAISQFNTQTDTANIKNPFVIPGLKKIIIDPQLNPNYTFSTFIEGECNRLARSAGMAVAIDPGNTPFNPLYIYGNSGLGKTHIVQAIGHEVRQRHPELQVLYVSMNKFQAQFQTAYKNGEIPDFIHFYQMIDVLIIDDIQELTGKTGTQNAFFNIFNHLQLAGKQLILTSDKPPVELKDIEQRLLTRFKWGLSTQLNTPDFETKVKIIKAKARRLNAELSEEVVAYLAENISANVREIEGALSALVAQASFLGRKITTTLAKEILKMYVQVCQKEISIDHIIEVVCNYLKIDPERLNSPERTRDVAQARQIAMYLAKQHTKAPLISIGAAIGGRNHATVLHSCKAVSNQIETDKTFQRQMEELEKLVLAQA
;
A
#
# COMPACT_ATOMS: atom_id res chain seq x y z
N MET A 1 9.06 39.24 -60.19
CA MET A 1 9.81 39.31 -58.92
C MET A 1 9.45 38.09 -58.10
N LEU A 2 10.31 37.07 -58.12
CA LEU A 2 10.16 35.88 -57.27
C LEU A 2 10.65 36.27 -55.87
N ILE A 3 9.72 36.46 -54.94
CA ILE A 3 10.04 36.65 -53.52
C ILE A 3 10.72 35.35 -53.06
N PRO A 4 11.94 35.39 -52.50
CA PRO A 4 12.60 34.17 -52.05
C PRO A 4 11.73 33.52 -50.96
N THR A 5 11.31 32.28 -51.16
CA THR A 5 10.67 31.47 -50.12
C THR A 5 11.66 31.25 -49.00
N GLN A 6 11.64 32.14 -48.01
CA GLN A 6 12.49 32.06 -46.83
C GLN A 6 12.28 30.72 -46.13
N THR A 7 13.37 30.00 -45.92
CA THR A 7 13.37 28.64 -45.39
C THR A 7 12.93 28.68 -43.93
N TYR A 8 12.21 27.67 -43.44
CA TYR A 8 11.74 27.62 -42.04
C TYR A 8 12.87 27.73 -41.00
N ARG A 9 14.12 27.39 -41.37
CA ARG A 9 15.31 27.57 -40.52
C ARG A 9 15.76 29.03 -40.44
N GLU A 10 15.69 29.76 -41.55
CA GLU A 10 16.04 31.19 -41.61
C GLU A 10 15.02 32.01 -40.82
N LYS A 11 13.73 31.69 -40.95
CA LYS A 11 12.66 32.27 -40.12
C LYS A 11 12.85 32.03 -38.62
N TRP A 12 13.47 30.90 -38.25
CA TRP A 12 13.75 30.60 -36.84
C TRP A 12 14.96 31.38 -36.34
N GLN A 13 15.96 31.60 -37.20
CA GLN A 13 17.10 32.45 -36.87
C GLN A 13 16.65 33.90 -36.63
N ASP A 14 15.78 34.43 -37.49
CA ASP A 14 15.17 35.76 -37.28
C ASP A 14 14.35 35.83 -35.98
N CYS A 15 13.71 34.72 -35.60
CA CYS A 15 13.01 34.58 -34.33
C CYS A 15 13.99 34.67 -33.15
N LEU A 16 15.10 33.93 -33.19
CA LEU A 16 16.15 33.95 -32.17
C LEU A 16 16.81 35.34 -32.04
N ASP A 17 17.05 36.04 -33.14
CA ASP A 17 17.66 37.38 -33.11
C ASP A 17 16.72 38.42 -32.47
N ARG A 18 15.41 38.32 -32.75
CA ARG A 18 14.39 39.14 -32.08
C ARG A 18 14.28 38.83 -30.59
N ILE A 19 14.33 37.56 -30.21
CA ILE A 19 14.32 37.14 -28.81
C ILE A 19 15.54 37.71 -28.08
N LYS A 20 16.74 37.61 -28.68
CA LYS A 20 17.98 38.13 -28.13
C LYS A 20 17.91 39.63 -27.83
N SER A 21 17.20 40.41 -28.65
CA SER A 21 17.03 41.85 -28.44
C SER A 21 16.09 42.23 -27.28
N GLN A 22 15.32 41.29 -26.75
CA GLN A 22 14.28 41.52 -25.74
C GLN A 22 14.46 40.68 -24.46
N THR A 23 15.54 39.88 -24.36
CA THR A 23 15.89 39.09 -23.18
C THR A 23 17.32 39.38 -22.73
N THR A 24 17.66 39.06 -21.48
CA THR A 24 19.07 39.15 -21.03
C THR A 24 19.95 38.11 -21.75
N GLU A 25 21.25 38.40 -21.88
CA GLU A 25 22.18 37.50 -22.58
C GLU A 25 22.29 36.13 -21.88
N GLU A 26 22.24 36.11 -20.54
CA GLU A 26 22.25 34.87 -19.76
C GLU A 26 21.01 34.01 -19.99
N GLU A 27 19.81 34.62 -20.04
CA GLU A 27 18.56 33.91 -20.34
C GLU A 27 18.52 33.40 -21.79
N PHE A 28 19.00 34.20 -22.74
CA PHE A 28 19.08 33.83 -24.14
C PHE A 28 19.95 32.59 -24.37
N VAL A 29 21.17 32.62 -23.82
CA VAL A 29 22.13 31.51 -23.95
C VAL A 29 21.61 30.26 -23.26
N LYS A 30 20.94 30.41 -22.10
CA LYS A 30 20.43 29.28 -21.32
C LYS A 30 19.21 28.63 -21.95
N TRP A 31 18.21 29.40 -22.39
CA TRP A 31 16.89 28.84 -22.74
C TRP A 31 16.62 28.76 -24.24
N PHE A 32 17.16 29.68 -25.04
CA PHE A 32 16.76 29.83 -26.44
C PHE A 32 17.82 29.36 -27.43
N LYS A 33 19.10 29.61 -27.15
CA LYS A 33 20.22 29.13 -27.97
C LYS A 33 20.23 27.60 -28.20
N PRO A 34 19.84 26.75 -27.22
CA PRO A 34 19.84 25.29 -27.42
C PRO A 34 18.66 24.74 -28.25
N ILE A 35 17.70 25.59 -28.65
CA ILE A 35 16.49 25.18 -29.38
C ILE A 35 16.77 25.16 -30.89
N VAL A 36 16.51 24.03 -31.54
CA VAL A 36 16.77 23.86 -32.98
C VAL A 36 15.48 23.49 -33.73
N PRO A 37 15.14 24.17 -34.84
CA PRO A 37 13.96 23.84 -35.62
C PRO A 37 14.22 22.57 -36.44
N LEU A 38 13.34 21.59 -36.32
CA LEU A 38 13.41 20.32 -37.05
C LEU A 38 12.65 20.42 -38.38
N GLU A 39 11.35 20.70 -38.29
CA GLU A 39 10.40 20.61 -39.40
C GLU A 39 9.31 21.67 -39.26
N PHE A 40 8.76 22.14 -40.39
CA PHE A 40 7.60 23.03 -40.45
C PHE A 40 6.68 22.60 -41.60
N ASP A 41 5.44 22.24 -41.29
CA ASP A 41 4.45 21.74 -42.27
C ASP A 41 3.45 22.83 -42.74
N GLY A 42 3.70 24.10 -42.40
CA GLY A 42 2.79 25.22 -42.68
C GLY A 42 1.83 25.57 -41.54
N LYS A 43 1.56 24.64 -40.62
CA LYS A 43 0.70 24.85 -39.43
C LYS A 43 1.36 24.44 -38.11
N THR A 44 2.36 23.58 -38.14
CA THR A 44 3.04 23.01 -36.98
C THR A 44 4.54 23.21 -37.15
N LEU A 45 5.15 23.93 -36.20
CA LEU A 45 6.60 24.10 -36.11
C LEU A 45 7.15 23.15 -35.05
N ARG A 46 8.01 22.21 -35.47
CA ARG A 46 8.61 21.23 -34.60
C ARG A 46 10.01 21.67 -34.17
N LEU A 47 10.23 21.83 -32.88
CA LEU A 47 11.45 22.33 -32.26
C LEU A 47 12.11 21.24 -31.41
N ARG A 48 13.39 20.98 -31.63
CA ARG A 48 14.20 20.15 -30.74
C ARG A 48 14.65 20.97 -29.54
N VAL A 49 14.43 20.44 -28.34
CA VAL A 49 14.94 21.02 -27.09
C VAL A 49 15.79 20.00 -26.34
N PRO A 50 16.75 20.44 -25.50
CA PRO A 50 17.68 19.53 -24.83
C PRO A 50 17.03 18.48 -23.91
N ASN A 51 16.01 18.88 -23.15
CA ASN A 51 15.28 18.00 -22.23
C ASN A 51 13.88 18.56 -21.94
N MET A 52 13.07 17.80 -21.21
CA MET A 52 11.69 18.18 -20.88
C MET A 52 11.60 19.45 -20.01
N SER A 53 12.63 19.76 -19.21
CA SER A 53 12.67 20.97 -18.39
C SER A 53 12.74 22.26 -19.22
N TYR A 54 13.36 22.19 -20.41
CA TYR A 54 13.33 23.30 -21.37
C TYR A 54 11.93 23.55 -21.91
N VAL A 55 11.18 22.49 -22.26
CA VAL A 55 9.78 22.61 -22.69
C VAL A 55 8.97 23.35 -21.63
N TYR A 56 9.08 22.94 -20.37
CA TYR A 56 8.35 23.58 -19.26
C TYR A 56 8.67 25.07 -19.10
N GLN A 57 9.96 25.43 -19.14
CA GLN A 57 10.39 26.81 -18.93
C GLN A 57 9.98 27.73 -20.08
N ILE A 58 10.09 27.25 -21.31
CA ILE A 58 9.61 27.94 -22.50
C ILE A 58 8.09 28.13 -22.42
N GLU A 59 7.35 27.07 -22.12
CA GLU A 59 5.88 27.09 -22.07
C GLU A 59 5.33 27.98 -20.96
N LYS A 60 5.92 27.95 -19.76
CA LYS A 60 5.41 28.68 -18.59
C LYS A 60 5.78 30.16 -18.60
N HIS A 61 7.02 30.50 -18.95
CA HIS A 61 7.52 31.86 -18.75
C HIS A 61 7.70 32.63 -20.06
N TYR A 62 7.87 31.94 -21.19
CA TYR A 62 8.29 32.59 -22.44
C TYR A 62 7.26 32.47 -23.57
N ILE A 63 6.22 31.64 -23.48
CA ILE A 63 5.17 31.57 -24.50
C ILE A 63 4.41 32.88 -24.75
N PRO A 64 4.00 33.65 -23.71
CA PRO A 64 3.33 34.93 -23.94
C PRO A 64 4.16 35.90 -24.79
N PHE A 65 5.48 35.77 -24.69
CA PHE A 65 6.47 36.56 -25.39
C PHE A 65 6.86 35.98 -26.76
N LEU A 66 6.96 34.66 -26.89
CA LEU A 66 7.32 33.97 -28.13
C LEU A 66 6.20 33.96 -29.16
N ARG A 67 4.94 33.82 -28.71
CA ARG A 67 3.78 33.63 -29.59
C ARG A 67 3.59 34.80 -30.58
N PRO A 68 3.70 36.09 -30.22
CA PRO A 68 3.60 37.19 -31.17
C PRO A 68 4.70 37.17 -32.24
N ILE A 69 5.95 36.87 -31.84
CA ILE A 69 7.11 36.83 -32.73
C ILE A 69 6.97 35.70 -33.75
N ILE A 70 6.60 34.51 -33.27
CA ILE A 70 6.39 33.32 -34.10
C ILE A 70 5.20 33.53 -35.04
N SER A 71 4.11 34.14 -34.56
CA SER A 71 2.91 34.41 -35.38
C SER A 71 3.19 35.41 -36.50
N GLN A 72 4.09 36.38 -36.28
CA GLN A 72 4.48 37.35 -37.30
C GLN A 72 5.35 36.74 -38.41
N LEU A 73 6.19 35.74 -38.08
CA LEU A 73 7.13 35.13 -39.03
C LEU A 73 6.55 33.92 -39.79
N TYR A 74 5.64 33.18 -39.15
CA TYR A 74 5.11 31.91 -39.67
C TYR A 74 3.57 31.91 -39.89
N GLY A 75 2.83 32.95 -39.48
CA GLY A 75 1.36 33.06 -39.64
C GLY A 75 0.53 32.99 -38.34
N GLN A 76 -0.76 33.36 -38.37
CA GLN A 76 -1.57 33.54 -37.15
C GLN A 76 -2.06 32.24 -36.47
N GLU A 77 -1.94 31.07 -37.11
CA GLU A 77 -2.44 29.78 -36.59
C GLU A 77 -1.36 28.69 -36.51
N ILE A 78 -0.26 28.95 -35.82
CA ILE A 78 0.85 27.98 -35.69
C ILE A 78 0.76 27.21 -34.37
N ARG A 79 1.02 25.91 -34.45
CA ARG A 79 1.19 25.00 -33.30
C ARG A 79 2.67 24.71 -33.08
N LEU A 80 3.12 24.74 -31.83
CA LEU A 80 4.50 24.39 -31.46
C LEU A 80 4.55 22.94 -30.96
N HIS A 81 5.47 22.15 -31.51
CA HIS A 81 5.72 20.77 -31.08
C HIS A 81 7.16 20.62 -30.65
N TYR A 82 7.43 20.10 -29.45
CA TYR A 82 8.80 19.90 -28.98
C TYR A 82 9.24 18.45 -29.12
N ALA A 83 10.48 18.23 -29.56
CA ALA A 83 11.13 16.94 -29.64
C ALA A 83 12.32 16.88 -28.68
N VAL A 84 12.32 15.90 -27.78
CA VAL A 84 13.44 15.63 -26.86
C VAL A 84 14.15 14.35 -27.31
N PRO A 85 15.50 14.31 -27.38
CA PRO A 85 16.23 13.09 -27.71
C PRO A 85 15.97 11.99 -26.66
N LYS A 86 15.64 10.77 -27.10
CA LYS A 86 15.62 9.59 -26.22
C LYS A 86 17.06 9.07 -26.07
N SER A 87 17.51 8.82 -24.85
CA SER A 87 18.79 8.15 -24.60
C SER A 87 18.62 6.65 -24.86
N ASP A 88 19.23 6.14 -25.93
CA ASP A 88 19.29 4.71 -26.21
C ASP A 88 20.19 4.01 -25.19
N ALA A 89 19.61 3.20 -24.31
CA ALA A 89 20.34 2.20 -23.53
C ALA A 89 20.52 0.95 -24.39
N GLN A 90 21.77 0.60 -24.69
CA GLN A 90 22.16 -0.55 -25.48
C GLN A 90 21.69 -1.87 -24.83
N SER A 91 20.94 -2.67 -25.58
CA SER A 91 20.48 -4.01 -25.23
C SER A 91 21.60 -5.04 -25.34
N VAL A 92 21.80 -5.86 -24.30
CA VAL A 92 22.55 -7.12 -24.35
C VAL A 92 21.53 -8.27 -24.22
N PRO A 93 21.56 -9.33 -25.06
CA PRO A 93 20.53 -10.35 -25.07
C PRO A 93 20.71 -11.39 -23.95
N ILE A 94 19.58 -11.84 -23.41
CA ILE A 94 19.42 -12.92 -22.44
C ILE A 94 19.27 -14.23 -23.22
N SER A 95 20.02 -15.27 -22.84
CA SER A 95 19.79 -16.64 -23.28
C SER A 95 18.85 -17.37 -22.32
N GLU A 96 17.76 -17.90 -22.88
CA GLU A 96 16.75 -18.76 -22.29
C GLU A 96 17.25 -20.20 -22.04
N SER A 97 16.75 -20.84 -20.98
CA SER A 97 16.16 -22.18 -21.00
C SER A 97 15.50 -22.43 -19.64
N ALA A 98 14.16 -22.52 -19.61
CA ALA A 98 13.37 -23.77 -19.54
C ALA A 98 13.03 -24.11 -18.06
N ASP A 99 11.81 -24.42 -17.63
CA ASP A 99 10.63 -24.90 -18.34
C ASP A 99 9.38 -24.81 -17.42
N THR A 100 8.27 -24.33 -18.00
CA THR A 100 6.88 -24.88 -18.03
C THR A 100 6.30 -25.58 -16.78
N THR A 101 5.03 -25.48 -16.35
CA THR A 101 3.68 -25.19 -16.90
C THR A 101 2.70 -25.54 -15.74
N ALA A 102 1.44 -25.13 -15.60
CA ALA A 102 0.50 -24.28 -16.32
C ALA A 102 -0.71 -24.08 -15.37
N ILE A 103 -1.28 -22.88 -15.31
CA ILE A 103 -2.72 -22.67 -15.55
C ILE A 103 -2.83 -21.34 -16.27
N SER A 104 -2.93 -21.43 -17.60
CA SER A 104 -3.43 -20.38 -18.45
C SER A 104 -4.95 -20.38 -18.37
N GLN A 105 -5.52 -19.17 -18.30
CA GLN A 105 -6.79 -18.71 -18.90
C GLN A 105 -7.64 -17.90 -17.92
N PHE A 106 -7.29 -16.63 -17.77
CA PHE A 106 -8.23 -15.51 -17.94
C PHE A 106 -7.39 -14.27 -18.33
N ASN A 107 -7.36 -13.97 -19.63
CA ASN A 107 -6.86 -12.73 -20.18
C ASN A 107 -7.91 -11.63 -19.96
N THR A 108 -7.53 -10.53 -19.32
CA THR A 108 -7.42 -9.20 -19.97
C THR A 108 -6.72 -8.23 -19.03
N GLN A 109 -5.43 -8.03 -19.29
CA GLN A 109 -4.63 -6.81 -19.14
C GLN A 109 -5.06 -5.76 -18.10
N THR A 110 -4.29 -5.67 -17.01
CA THR A 110 -3.90 -4.39 -16.40
C THR A 110 -2.46 -4.50 -15.88
N ASP A 111 -1.49 -4.28 -16.78
CA ASP A 111 -0.09 -4.04 -16.41
C ASP A 111 0.02 -2.70 -15.67
N THR A 112 -0.08 -2.71 -14.35
CA THR A 112 0.10 -1.50 -13.52
C THR A 112 1.57 -1.11 -13.29
N ALA A 113 2.48 -1.46 -14.21
CA ALA A 113 3.90 -1.11 -14.15
C ALA A 113 4.29 0.12 -15.00
N ASN A 114 3.35 0.74 -15.73
CA ASN A 114 3.69 1.76 -16.73
C ASN A 114 2.70 2.93 -16.78
N ILE A 115 2.44 3.61 -15.67
CA ILE A 115 1.80 4.93 -15.71
C ILE A 115 2.89 5.97 -16.06
N LYS A 116 3.19 6.11 -17.35
CA LYS A 116 4.04 7.20 -17.87
C LYS A 116 3.19 8.46 -17.93
N ASN A 117 3.65 9.53 -17.28
CA ASN A 117 3.01 10.85 -17.25
C ASN A 117 3.43 11.67 -18.49
N PRO A 118 2.51 11.96 -19.44
CA PRO A 118 2.79 12.73 -20.63
C PRO A 118 1.82 13.92 -20.70
N PHE A 119 2.34 15.15 -20.61
CA PHE A 119 1.63 16.39 -20.95
C PHE A 119 0.58 16.93 -19.97
N VAL A 120 0.70 18.23 -19.71
CA VAL A 120 -0.45 19.12 -19.49
C VAL A 120 -0.17 20.47 -20.18
N ILE A 121 -0.78 20.72 -21.37
CA ILE A 121 -0.80 21.98 -22.17
C ILE A 121 -2.25 22.54 -22.17
N PRO A 122 -2.53 23.85 -21.99
CA PRO A 122 -3.88 24.42 -21.83
C PRO A 122 -4.91 24.02 -22.92
N GLY A 123 -6.08 23.59 -22.45
CA GLY A 123 -7.17 22.94 -23.21
C GLY A 123 -7.67 21.62 -22.59
N LEU A 124 -7.23 21.31 -21.36
CA LEU A 124 -7.05 19.95 -20.84
C LEU A 124 -8.29 19.29 -20.29
N LYS A 125 -8.57 18.09 -20.82
CA LYS A 125 -9.17 17.02 -20.04
C LYS A 125 -8.29 16.80 -18.80
N LYS A 126 -8.88 16.89 -17.60
CA LYS A 126 -8.23 16.49 -16.35
C LYS A 126 -7.54 15.14 -16.58
N ILE A 127 -6.27 15.01 -16.19
CA ILE A 127 -5.55 13.73 -16.24
C ILE A 127 -6.45 12.70 -15.56
N ILE A 128 -6.91 11.69 -16.28
CA ILE A 128 -7.72 10.62 -15.68
C ILE A 128 -6.71 9.64 -15.09
N ILE A 129 -6.43 9.79 -13.81
CA ILE A 129 -5.61 8.83 -13.06
C ILE A 129 -6.51 7.62 -12.79
N ASP A 130 -6.00 6.42 -13.06
CA ASP A 130 -6.67 5.21 -12.59
C ASP A 130 -6.68 5.23 -11.06
N PRO A 131 -7.86 5.26 -10.42
CA PRO A 131 -7.96 5.40 -8.99
C PRO A 131 -7.52 4.14 -8.22
N GLN A 132 -7.26 3.03 -8.92
CA GLN A 132 -6.79 1.76 -8.34
C GLN A 132 -7.77 1.17 -7.30
N LEU A 133 -9.06 1.41 -7.49
CA LEU A 133 -10.13 0.94 -6.61
C LEU A 133 -10.65 -0.44 -7.05
N ASN A 134 -10.83 -1.35 -6.09
CA ASN A 134 -11.46 -2.65 -6.33
C ASN A 134 -12.97 -2.46 -6.52
N PRO A 135 -13.57 -2.87 -7.65
CA PRO A 135 -15.01 -2.73 -7.92
C PRO A 135 -15.93 -3.39 -6.87
N ASN A 136 -15.42 -4.37 -6.12
CA ASN A 136 -16.20 -5.09 -5.11
C ASN A 136 -16.30 -4.38 -3.76
N TYR A 137 -15.47 -3.35 -3.52
CA TYR A 137 -15.37 -2.67 -2.23
C TYR A 137 -16.16 -1.37 -2.25
N THR A 138 -17.48 -1.46 -2.11
CA THR A 138 -18.40 -0.32 -2.08
C THR A 138 -19.16 -0.26 -0.76
N PHE A 139 -19.84 0.85 -0.48
CA PHE A 139 -20.69 0.97 0.71
C PHE A 139 -21.87 0.00 0.70
N SER A 140 -22.35 -0.39 -0.50
CA SER A 140 -23.42 -1.37 -0.65
C SER A 140 -23.00 -2.78 -0.23
N THR A 141 -21.73 -3.13 -0.43
CA THR A 141 -21.17 -4.43 -0.05
C THR A 141 -20.52 -4.42 1.34
N PHE A 142 -20.42 -3.25 1.98
CA PHE A 142 -19.92 -3.08 3.35
C PHE A 142 -21.08 -3.12 4.35
N ILE A 143 -21.24 -4.25 5.03
CA ILE A 143 -22.34 -4.48 5.96
C ILE A 143 -22.15 -3.64 7.23
N GLU A 144 -23.12 -2.78 7.51
CA GLU A 144 -23.12 -1.94 8.71
C GLU A 144 -23.52 -2.75 9.97
N GLY A 145 -22.81 -2.47 11.06
CA GLY A 145 -23.16 -2.88 12.42
C GLY A 145 -22.60 -1.87 13.43
N GLU A 146 -22.91 -2.04 14.72
CA GLU A 146 -22.39 -1.16 15.77
C GLU A 146 -20.85 -1.09 15.77
N CYS A 147 -20.19 -2.21 15.42
CA CYS A 147 -18.74 -2.34 15.38
C CYS A 147 -18.03 -1.43 14.36
N ASN A 148 -18.76 -0.93 13.34
CA ASN A 148 -18.20 -0.16 12.24
C ASN A 148 -19.01 1.11 11.88
N ARG A 149 -20.11 1.39 12.59
CA ARG A 149 -21.03 2.49 12.30
C ARG A 149 -20.34 3.86 12.25
N LEU A 150 -19.48 4.17 13.21
CA LEU A 150 -18.79 5.46 13.27
C LEU A 150 -17.90 5.68 12.05
N ALA A 151 -17.06 4.68 11.73
CA ALA A 151 -16.19 4.73 10.56
C ALA A 151 -16.99 4.84 9.25
N ARG A 152 -18.09 4.10 9.13
CA ARG A 152 -18.98 4.14 7.96
C ARG A 152 -19.64 5.51 7.80
N SER A 153 -20.15 6.09 8.89
CA SER A 153 -20.81 7.39 8.88
C SER A 153 -19.82 8.51 8.57
N ALA A 154 -18.63 8.49 9.18
CA ALA A 154 -17.57 9.43 8.87
C ALA A 154 -17.10 9.32 7.42
N GLY A 155 -16.94 8.09 6.91
CA GLY A 155 -16.59 7.84 5.52
C GLY A 155 -17.65 8.37 4.55
N MET A 156 -18.93 8.23 4.88
CA MET A 156 -20.02 8.80 4.07
C MET A 156 -19.99 10.33 4.07
N ALA A 157 -19.74 10.96 5.22
CA ALA A 157 -19.60 12.41 5.32
C ALA A 157 -18.39 12.92 4.50
N VAL A 158 -17.24 12.23 4.58
CA VAL A 158 -16.07 12.51 3.75
C VAL A 158 -16.39 12.36 2.26
N ALA A 159 -17.20 11.36 1.88
CA ALA A 159 -17.60 11.18 0.49
C ALA A 159 -18.56 12.27 -0.04
N ILE A 160 -19.34 12.90 0.85
CA ILE A 160 -20.25 13.99 0.50
C ILE A 160 -19.47 15.29 0.28
N ASP A 161 -18.52 15.63 1.15
CA ASP A 161 -17.78 16.90 1.11
C ASP A 161 -16.27 16.70 1.41
N PRO A 162 -15.52 16.07 0.48
CA PRO A 162 -14.14 15.67 0.73
C PRO A 162 -13.23 16.86 0.99
N GLY A 163 -12.46 16.79 2.07
CA GLY A 163 -11.46 17.80 2.44
C GLY A 163 -11.99 18.95 3.30
N ASN A 164 -13.31 19.19 3.28
CA ASN A 164 -13.97 20.26 4.04
C ASN A 164 -14.60 19.81 5.36
N THR A 165 -14.69 18.49 5.59
CA THR A 165 -15.13 17.96 6.88
C THR A 165 -14.05 18.09 7.97
N PRO A 166 -14.41 18.05 9.27
CA PRO A 166 -13.43 17.92 10.35
C PRO A 166 -12.67 16.57 10.34
N PHE A 167 -12.98 15.68 9.40
CA PHE A 167 -12.39 14.33 9.30
C PHE A 167 -11.22 14.31 8.30
N ASN A 168 -10.38 15.35 8.31
CA ASN A 168 -9.18 15.42 7.46
C ASN A 168 -7.90 15.51 8.32
N PRO A 169 -7.08 14.45 8.42
CA PRO A 169 -7.27 13.14 7.78
C PRO A 169 -8.36 12.30 8.45
N LEU A 170 -8.93 11.36 7.71
CA LEU A 170 -9.74 10.28 8.28
C LEU A 170 -8.81 9.07 8.50
N TYR A 171 -8.57 8.71 9.75
CA TYR A 171 -7.70 7.62 10.14
C TYR A 171 -8.53 6.45 10.68
N ILE A 172 -8.56 5.33 9.96
CA ILE A 172 -9.34 4.13 10.31
C ILE A 172 -8.38 3.02 10.76
N TYR A 173 -8.53 2.55 11.99
CA TYR A 173 -7.67 1.47 12.50
C TYR A 173 -8.44 0.30 13.09
N GLY A 174 -7.76 -0.84 13.26
CA GLY A 174 -8.33 -2.03 13.85
C GLY A 174 -7.57 -3.28 13.44
N ASN A 175 -7.86 -4.42 14.06
CA ASN A 175 -7.18 -5.68 13.76
C ASN A 175 -7.33 -6.10 12.27
N SER A 176 -6.50 -7.06 11.87
CA SER A 176 -6.56 -7.64 10.54
C SER A 176 -7.94 -8.23 10.24
N GLY A 177 -8.42 -8.08 9.00
CA GLY A 177 -9.67 -8.67 8.55
C GLY A 177 -10.95 -8.00 9.05
N LEU A 178 -10.90 -6.79 9.60
CA LEU A 178 -12.11 -6.04 10.03
C LEU A 178 -12.73 -5.12 8.95
N GLY A 179 -12.18 -5.13 7.74
CA GLY A 179 -12.72 -4.38 6.61
C GLY A 179 -12.13 -2.98 6.38
N LYS A 180 -10.95 -2.67 6.96
CA LYS A 180 -10.23 -1.39 6.75
C LYS A 180 -10.05 -1.03 5.27
N THR A 181 -9.45 -1.93 4.49
CA THR A 181 -9.28 -1.76 3.04
C THR A 181 -10.61 -1.62 2.30
N HIS A 182 -11.63 -2.37 2.71
CA HIS A 182 -12.95 -2.30 2.07
C HIS A 182 -13.56 -0.91 2.29
N ILE A 183 -13.63 -0.43 3.54
CA ILE A 183 -14.29 0.85 3.83
C ILE A 183 -13.60 2.03 3.17
N VAL A 184 -12.26 2.10 3.15
CA VAL A 184 -11.57 3.24 2.53
C VAL A 184 -11.73 3.26 1.02
N GLN A 185 -11.75 2.09 0.38
CA GLN A 185 -12.03 2.01 -1.06
C GLN A 185 -13.50 2.31 -1.37
N ALA A 186 -14.43 1.93 -0.48
CA ALA A 186 -15.84 2.30 -0.59
C ALA A 186 -16.04 3.82 -0.54
N ILE A 187 -15.31 4.51 0.34
CA ILE A 187 -15.28 5.99 0.36
C ILE A 187 -14.76 6.51 -0.98
N GLY A 188 -13.67 5.94 -1.52
CA GLY A 188 -13.12 6.33 -2.82
C GLY A 188 -14.11 6.20 -3.98
N HIS A 189 -14.85 5.09 -4.06
CA HIS A 189 -15.89 4.91 -5.07
C HIS A 189 -17.01 5.93 -4.93
N GLU A 190 -17.46 6.16 -3.70
CA GLU A 190 -18.55 7.09 -3.43
C GLU A 190 -18.16 8.54 -3.74
N VAL A 191 -16.92 8.94 -3.44
CA VAL A 191 -16.36 10.25 -3.86
C VAL A 191 -16.39 10.35 -5.38
N ARG A 192 -15.91 9.35 -6.12
CA ARG A 192 -15.89 9.40 -7.59
C ARG A 192 -17.30 9.48 -8.20
N GLN A 193 -18.26 8.82 -7.57
CA GLN A 193 -19.65 8.86 -8.03
C GLN A 193 -20.27 10.25 -7.84
N ARG A 194 -19.95 10.93 -6.74
CA ARG A 194 -20.53 12.25 -6.39
C ARG A 194 -19.77 13.43 -6.97
N HIS A 195 -18.45 13.29 -7.07
CA HIS A 195 -17.51 14.30 -7.54
C HIS A 195 -16.62 13.71 -8.65
N PRO A 196 -17.17 13.44 -9.86
CA PRO A 196 -16.45 12.80 -10.95
C PRO A 196 -15.22 13.57 -11.44
N GLU A 197 -15.15 14.85 -11.10
CA GLU A 197 -14.08 15.76 -11.45
C GLU A 197 -12.87 15.68 -10.50
N LEU A 198 -13.01 15.07 -9.31
CA LEU A 198 -11.92 14.91 -8.35
C LEU A 198 -11.04 13.71 -8.69
N GLN A 199 -9.73 13.90 -8.57
CA GLN A 199 -8.74 12.83 -8.69
C GLN A 199 -8.67 12.05 -7.38
N VAL A 200 -9.21 10.83 -7.40
CA VAL A 200 -9.14 9.88 -6.28
C VAL A 200 -8.03 8.88 -6.57
N LEU A 201 -7.16 8.62 -5.60
CA LEU A 201 -6.11 7.59 -5.71
C LEU A 201 -6.08 6.73 -4.46
N TYR A 202 -6.21 5.42 -4.65
CA TYR A 202 -5.89 4.41 -3.64
C TYR A 202 -4.50 3.84 -3.86
N VAL A 203 -3.71 3.76 -2.79
CA VAL A 203 -2.40 3.10 -2.82
C VAL A 203 -2.10 2.45 -1.48
N SER A 204 -1.52 1.24 -1.49
CA SER A 204 -0.98 0.64 -0.27
C SER A 204 0.37 1.25 0.07
N MET A 205 0.71 1.33 1.35
CA MET A 205 1.99 1.87 1.78
C MET A 205 3.19 1.08 1.21
N ASN A 206 3.04 -0.23 0.98
CA ASN A 206 4.03 -1.05 0.28
C ASN A 206 4.26 -0.60 -1.17
N LYS A 207 3.19 -0.32 -1.92
CA LYS A 207 3.30 0.20 -3.29
C LYS A 207 3.87 1.60 -3.33
N PHE A 208 3.46 2.46 -2.38
CA PHE A 208 4.04 3.81 -2.21
C PHE A 208 5.56 3.74 -1.95
N GLN A 209 6.01 2.84 -1.08
CA GLN A 209 7.43 2.60 -0.81
C GLN A 209 8.18 2.13 -2.06
N ALA A 210 7.63 1.18 -2.81
CA ALA A 210 8.24 0.69 -4.04
C ALA A 210 8.40 1.82 -5.08
N GLN A 211 7.38 2.65 -5.25
CA GLN A 211 7.43 3.81 -6.14
C GLN A 211 8.46 4.86 -5.67
N PHE A 212 8.54 5.11 -4.37
CA PHE A 212 9.56 5.99 -3.79
C PHE A 212 10.97 5.46 -4.05
N GLN A 213 11.21 4.17 -3.86
CA GLN A 213 12.51 3.54 -4.13
C GLN A 213 12.92 3.65 -5.59
N THR A 214 11.99 3.45 -6.52
CA THR A 214 12.23 3.63 -7.96
C THR A 214 12.58 5.08 -8.28
N ALA A 215 11.80 6.03 -7.78
CA ALA A 215 12.06 7.46 -7.97
C ALA A 215 13.41 7.87 -7.37
N TYR A 216 13.77 7.34 -6.20
CA TYR A 216 15.07 7.57 -5.58
C TYR A 216 16.21 7.06 -6.46
N LYS A 217 16.11 5.83 -6.98
CA LYS A 217 17.13 5.24 -7.88
C LYS A 217 17.30 6.04 -9.17
N ASN A 218 16.22 6.60 -9.70
CA ASN A 218 16.23 7.36 -10.95
C ASN A 218 16.54 8.86 -10.75
N GLY A 219 16.61 9.36 -9.52
CA GLY A 219 16.75 10.80 -9.24
C GLY A 219 15.47 11.61 -9.47
N GLU A 220 14.31 10.96 -9.49
CA GLU A 220 12.98 11.50 -9.83
C GLU A 220 12.11 11.75 -8.57
N ILE A 221 12.72 11.90 -7.39
CA ILE A 221 12.00 12.17 -6.13
C ILE A 221 11.09 13.41 -6.23
N PRO A 222 11.50 14.53 -6.84
CA PRO A 222 10.62 15.69 -6.99
C PRO A 222 9.35 15.36 -7.78
N ASP A 223 9.46 14.57 -8.85
CA ASP A 223 8.33 14.17 -9.69
C ASP A 223 7.40 13.22 -8.94
N PHE A 224 7.96 12.31 -8.15
CA PHE A 224 7.20 11.45 -7.25
C PHE A 224 6.37 12.27 -6.25
N ILE A 225 6.98 13.26 -5.58
CA ILE A 225 6.27 14.13 -4.64
C ILE A 225 5.18 14.92 -5.37
N HIS A 226 5.50 15.50 -6.52
CA HIS A 226 4.55 16.31 -7.29
C HIS A 226 3.34 15.51 -7.76
N PHE A 227 3.53 14.28 -8.25
CA PHE A 227 2.45 13.40 -8.65
C PHE A 227 1.41 13.21 -7.54
N TYR A 228 1.86 12.92 -6.32
CA TYR A 228 0.96 12.75 -5.18
C TYR A 228 0.32 14.05 -4.70
N GLN A 229 0.99 15.20 -4.86
CA GLN A 229 0.45 16.52 -4.52
C GLN A 229 -0.70 16.97 -5.44
N MET A 230 -0.84 16.35 -6.63
CA MET A 230 -1.93 16.63 -7.57
C MET A 230 -3.23 15.89 -7.25
N ILE A 231 -3.21 14.93 -6.31
CA ILE A 231 -4.37 14.10 -5.97
C ILE A 231 -5.35 14.89 -5.08
N ASP A 232 -6.63 14.83 -5.41
CA ASP A 232 -7.67 15.52 -4.63
C ASP A 232 -8.12 14.73 -3.39
N VAL A 233 -8.19 13.39 -3.53
CA VAL A 233 -8.47 12.46 -2.43
C VAL A 233 -7.46 11.33 -2.45
N LEU A 234 -6.54 11.33 -1.48
CA LEU A 234 -5.49 10.34 -1.35
C LEU A 234 -5.83 9.34 -0.24
N ILE A 235 -6.00 8.08 -0.64
CA ILE A 235 -6.25 6.94 0.26
C ILE A 235 -4.96 6.14 0.38
N ILE A 236 -4.43 6.05 1.60
CA ILE A 236 -3.25 5.26 1.92
C ILE A 236 -3.64 4.08 2.82
N ASP A 237 -3.48 2.87 2.32
CA ASP A 237 -3.73 1.64 3.09
C ASP A 237 -2.45 1.19 3.82
N ASP A 238 -2.61 0.63 5.02
CA ASP A 238 -1.56 0.01 5.84
C ASP A 238 -0.38 0.95 6.20
N ILE A 239 -0.67 2.10 6.82
CA ILE A 239 0.35 3.09 7.23
C ILE A 239 1.42 2.52 8.17
N GLN A 240 1.14 1.42 8.88
CA GLN A 240 2.09 0.75 9.78
C GLN A 240 3.36 0.27 9.04
N GLU A 241 3.27 0.03 7.74
CA GLU A 241 4.42 -0.38 6.91
C GLU A 241 5.49 0.73 6.78
N LEU A 242 5.16 1.96 7.21
CA LEU A 242 6.05 3.10 7.19
C LEU A 242 7.11 3.06 8.33
N THR A 243 6.92 2.21 9.33
CA THR A 243 7.81 2.04 10.50
C THR A 243 9.26 1.79 10.08
N GLY A 244 10.18 2.63 10.57
CA GLY A 244 11.62 2.51 10.30
C GLY A 244 12.07 2.96 8.89
N LYS A 245 11.16 3.46 8.05
CA LYS A 245 11.45 3.91 6.67
C LYS A 245 11.63 5.42 6.58
N THR A 246 12.71 5.95 7.17
CA THR A 246 12.94 7.40 7.31
C THR A 246 12.85 8.20 6.00
N GLY A 247 13.46 7.72 4.91
CA GLY A 247 13.38 8.40 3.60
C GLY A 247 11.95 8.50 3.07
N THR A 248 11.20 7.40 3.14
CA THR A 248 9.79 7.36 2.75
C THR A 248 8.93 8.24 3.66
N GLN A 249 9.19 8.25 4.97
CA GLN A 249 8.49 9.10 5.94
C GLN A 249 8.64 10.58 5.59
N ASN A 250 9.85 11.02 5.23
CA ASN A 250 10.12 12.40 4.81
C ASN A 250 9.31 12.78 3.55
N ALA A 251 9.33 11.92 2.52
CA ALA A 251 8.57 12.17 1.30
C ALA A 251 7.05 12.21 1.56
N PHE A 252 6.55 11.25 2.34
CA PHE A 252 5.14 11.19 2.73
C PHE A 252 4.71 12.40 3.56
N PHE A 253 5.55 12.87 4.50
CA PHE A 253 5.27 14.08 5.28
C PHE A 253 5.09 15.31 4.39
N ASN A 254 5.94 15.48 3.37
CA ASN A 254 5.86 16.60 2.44
C ASN A 254 4.57 16.56 1.60
N ILE A 255 4.19 15.37 1.12
CA ILE A 255 2.94 15.14 0.40
C ILE A 255 1.75 15.43 1.31
N PHE A 256 1.71 14.82 2.49
CA PHE A 256 0.65 14.98 3.48
C PHE A 256 0.44 16.46 3.81
N ASN A 257 1.51 17.18 4.15
CA ASN A 257 1.42 18.57 4.56
C ASN A 257 0.86 19.47 3.44
N HIS A 258 1.30 19.26 2.20
CA HIS A 258 0.79 19.99 1.05
C HIS A 258 -0.71 19.73 0.84
N LEU A 259 -1.11 18.46 0.82
CA LEU A 259 -2.51 18.07 0.62
C LEU A 259 -3.42 18.62 1.72
N GLN A 260 -3.00 18.52 2.98
CA GLN A 260 -3.72 19.06 4.13
C GLN A 260 -3.94 20.59 4.00
N LEU A 261 -2.88 21.34 3.69
CA LEU A 261 -2.97 22.81 3.55
C LEU A 261 -3.81 23.24 2.34
N ALA A 262 -3.82 22.43 1.29
CA ALA A 262 -4.64 22.66 0.09
C ALA A 262 -6.10 22.17 0.25
N GLY A 263 -6.51 21.72 1.44
CA GLY A 263 -7.85 21.21 1.69
C GLY A 263 -8.17 19.91 0.93
N LYS A 264 -7.15 19.16 0.48
CA LYS A 264 -7.33 17.87 -0.17
C LYS A 264 -7.60 16.79 0.87
N GLN A 265 -8.43 15.80 0.56
CA GLN A 265 -8.82 14.79 1.52
C GLN A 265 -7.73 13.72 1.66
N LEU A 266 -7.36 13.43 2.91
CA LEU A 266 -6.48 12.33 3.27
C LEU A 266 -7.28 11.25 4.01
N ILE A 267 -7.16 9.99 3.58
CA ILE A 267 -7.77 8.83 4.25
C ILE A 267 -6.67 7.80 4.48
N LEU A 268 -6.48 7.38 5.73
CA LEU A 268 -5.42 6.49 6.14
C LEU A 268 -6.01 5.26 6.83
N THR A 269 -5.40 4.09 6.63
CA THR A 269 -5.68 2.92 7.47
C THR A 269 -4.48 2.48 8.28
N SER A 270 -4.75 1.78 9.39
CA SER A 270 -3.71 1.09 10.14
C SER A 270 -4.19 -0.12 10.92
N ASP A 271 -3.30 -1.04 11.24
CA ASP A 271 -3.57 -2.06 12.25
C ASP A 271 -3.60 -1.50 13.68
N LYS A 272 -3.03 -0.30 13.91
CA LYS A 272 -2.84 0.28 15.24
C LYS A 272 -3.27 1.74 15.32
N PRO A 273 -3.66 2.24 16.50
CA PRO A 273 -3.87 3.67 16.68
C PRO A 273 -2.55 4.44 16.49
N PRO A 274 -2.57 5.74 16.14
CA PRO A 274 -1.35 6.50 15.86
C PRO A 274 -0.34 6.49 17.01
N VAL A 275 -0.81 6.48 18.26
CA VAL A 275 0.05 6.46 19.47
C VAL A 275 0.89 5.19 19.62
N GLU A 276 0.50 4.09 18.99
CA GLU A 276 1.17 2.78 19.10
C GLU A 276 2.11 2.48 17.93
N LEU A 277 2.17 3.36 16.92
CA LEU A 277 3.09 3.23 15.81
C LEU A 277 4.51 3.57 16.26
N LYS A 278 5.37 2.55 16.33
CA LYS A 278 6.79 2.69 16.65
C LYS A 278 7.59 3.13 15.43
N ASP A 279 8.69 3.81 15.67
CA ASP A 279 9.65 4.29 14.65
C ASP A 279 8.98 5.09 13.51
N ILE A 280 7.94 5.85 13.87
CA ILE A 280 7.33 6.91 13.05
C ILE A 280 7.71 8.26 13.64
N GLU A 281 8.13 9.20 12.80
CA GLU A 281 8.47 10.56 13.21
C GLU A 281 7.29 11.24 13.94
N GLN A 282 7.58 11.91 15.06
CA GLN A 282 6.56 12.55 15.90
C GLN A 282 5.67 13.53 15.12
N ARG A 283 6.23 14.22 14.12
CA ARG A 283 5.49 15.16 13.26
C ARG A 283 4.46 14.49 12.35
N LEU A 284 4.60 13.21 12.03
CA LEU A 284 3.57 12.45 11.32
C LEU A 284 2.47 12.00 12.28
N LEU A 285 2.86 11.56 13.49
CA LEU A 285 1.90 11.15 14.51
C LEU A 285 0.97 12.28 14.93
N THR A 286 1.47 13.51 15.05
CA THR A 286 0.63 14.69 15.34
C THR A 286 -0.36 14.95 14.21
N ARG A 287 0.03 14.70 12.96
CA ARG A 287 -0.83 14.89 11.79
C ARG A 287 -1.93 13.85 11.68
N PHE A 288 -1.63 12.60 11.98
CA PHE A 288 -2.63 11.52 12.01
C PHE A 288 -3.73 11.78 13.04
N LYS A 289 -3.39 12.46 14.14
CA LYS A 289 -4.33 12.81 15.22
C LYS A 289 -5.15 14.08 14.98
N TRP A 290 -4.85 14.87 13.94
CA TRP A 290 -5.48 16.17 13.74
C TRP A 290 -6.95 16.03 13.31
N GLY A 291 -7.25 15.03 12.48
CA GLY A 291 -8.62 14.73 12.05
C GLY A 291 -9.30 13.70 12.93
N LEU A 292 -10.12 12.84 12.32
CA LEU A 292 -10.83 11.78 13.04
C LEU A 292 -10.03 10.48 13.03
N SER A 293 -9.70 9.97 14.21
CA SER A 293 -9.24 8.59 14.39
C SER A 293 -10.39 7.71 14.87
N THR A 294 -10.72 6.66 14.14
CA THR A 294 -11.84 5.76 14.45
C THR A 294 -11.43 4.29 14.34
N GLN A 295 -11.95 3.48 15.24
CA GLN A 295 -11.65 2.06 15.33
C GLN A 295 -12.74 1.22 14.65
N LEU A 296 -12.32 0.23 13.86
CA LEU A 296 -13.16 -0.89 13.49
C LEU A 296 -13.02 -1.97 14.55
N ASN A 297 -14.17 -2.38 15.08
CA ASN A 297 -14.26 -3.45 16.06
C ASN A 297 -14.71 -4.75 15.42
N THR A 298 -14.54 -5.83 16.16
CA THR A 298 -15.02 -7.16 15.79
C THR A 298 -16.55 -7.15 15.70
N PRO A 299 -17.15 -7.70 14.62
CA PRO A 299 -18.61 -7.75 14.49
C PRO A 299 -19.24 -8.63 15.56
N ASP A 300 -20.37 -8.15 16.10
CA ASP A 300 -21.24 -8.95 16.96
C ASP A 300 -21.92 -10.08 16.17
N PHE A 301 -22.62 -10.96 16.89
CA PHE A 301 -23.33 -12.09 16.29
C PHE A 301 -24.30 -11.65 15.19
N GLU A 302 -25.10 -10.60 15.44
CA GLU A 302 -26.09 -10.12 14.48
C GLU A 302 -25.44 -9.59 13.19
N THR A 303 -24.35 -8.83 13.33
CA THR A 303 -23.59 -8.32 12.19
C THR A 303 -22.90 -9.45 11.45
N LYS A 304 -22.36 -10.46 12.15
CA LYS A 304 -21.79 -11.67 11.53
C LYS A 304 -22.83 -12.42 10.69
N VAL A 305 -24.05 -12.61 11.20
CA VAL A 305 -25.16 -13.23 10.45
C VAL A 305 -25.44 -12.45 9.17
N LYS A 306 -25.52 -11.11 9.23
CA LYS A 306 -25.73 -10.26 8.04
C LYS A 306 -24.58 -10.40 7.04
N ILE A 307 -23.33 -10.40 7.51
CA ILE A 307 -22.14 -10.60 6.67
C ILE A 307 -22.16 -11.97 5.99
N ILE A 308 -22.39 -13.06 6.74
CA ILE A 308 -22.42 -14.42 6.19
C ILE A 308 -23.49 -14.53 5.10
N LYS A 309 -24.71 -14.06 5.37
CA LYS A 309 -25.81 -14.08 4.37
C LYS A 309 -25.46 -13.29 3.12
N ALA A 310 -24.89 -12.08 3.28
CA ALA A 310 -24.49 -11.26 2.14
C ALA A 310 -23.39 -11.90 1.30
N LYS A 311 -22.38 -12.49 1.94
CA LYS A 311 -21.27 -13.17 1.25
C LYS A 311 -21.73 -14.47 0.58
N ALA A 312 -22.63 -15.22 1.21
CA ALA A 312 -23.18 -16.47 0.66
C ALA A 312 -24.01 -16.21 -0.60
N ARG A 313 -24.85 -15.17 -0.58
CA ARG A 313 -25.59 -14.74 -1.78
C ARG A 313 -24.67 -14.40 -2.95
N ARG A 314 -23.54 -13.72 -2.69
CA ARG A 314 -22.56 -13.40 -3.74
C ARG A 314 -21.89 -14.64 -4.34
N LEU A 315 -21.76 -15.71 -3.55
CA LEU A 315 -21.24 -17.00 -4.00
C LEU A 315 -22.34 -17.90 -4.60
N ASN A 316 -23.56 -17.40 -4.78
CA ASN A 316 -24.74 -18.18 -5.20
C ASN A 316 -24.97 -19.42 -4.32
N ALA A 317 -24.66 -19.30 -3.02
CA ALA A 317 -24.79 -20.38 -2.05
C ALA A 317 -26.04 -20.18 -1.20
N GLU A 318 -26.92 -21.18 -1.19
CA GLU A 318 -28.05 -21.25 -0.28
C GLU A 318 -27.61 -21.90 1.03
N LEU A 319 -27.77 -21.15 2.13
CA LEU A 319 -27.47 -21.61 3.49
C LEU A 319 -28.76 -21.65 4.29
N SER A 320 -28.97 -22.71 5.06
CA SER A 320 -30.04 -22.73 6.07
C SER A 320 -29.70 -21.79 7.23
N GLU A 321 -30.74 -21.32 7.95
CA GLU A 321 -30.55 -20.48 9.14
C GLU A 321 -29.66 -21.16 10.20
N GLU A 322 -29.78 -22.48 10.34
CA GLU A 322 -28.93 -23.27 11.24
C GLU A 322 -27.44 -23.21 10.86
N VAL A 323 -27.11 -23.31 9.56
CA VAL A 323 -25.72 -23.20 9.09
C VAL A 323 -25.20 -21.79 9.32
N VAL A 324 -26.01 -20.76 9.05
CA VAL A 324 -25.61 -19.37 9.28
C VAL A 324 -25.37 -19.09 10.75
N ALA A 325 -26.26 -19.52 11.63
CA ALA A 325 -26.10 -19.39 13.08
C ALA A 325 -24.84 -20.12 13.58
N TYR A 326 -24.64 -21.35 13.13
CA TYR A 326 -23.45 -22.14 13.47
C TYR A 326 -22.15 -21.44 13.04
N LEU A 327 -22.08 -20.94 11.81
CA LEU A 327 -20.91 -20.18 11.33
C LEU A 327 -20.71 -18.89 12.13
N ALA A 328 -21.78 -18.17 12.46
CA ALA A 328 -21.70 -16.94 13.24
C ALA A 328 -21.26 -17.17 14.69
N GLU A 329 -21.61 -18.31 15.30
CA GLU A 329 -21.16 -18.70 16.65
C GLU A 329 -19.71 -19.18 16.67
N ASN A 330 -19.29 -19.94 15.66
CA ASN A 330 -18.03 -20.70 15.71
C ASN A 330 -16.86 -20.04 14.96
N ILE A 331 -17.12 -19.12 14.03
CA ILE A 331 -16.05 -18.35 13.38
C ILE A 331 -15.61 -17.22 14.29
N SER A 332 -14.29 -17.05 14.38
CA SER A 332 -13.65 -16.06 15.24
C SER A 332 -13.94 -14.62 14.80
N ALA A 333 -13.23 -13.67 15.40
CA ALA A 333 -13.59 -12.28 15.44
C ALA A 333 -13.36 -11.48 14.15
N ASN A 334 -12.75 -12.04 13.08
CA ASN A 334 -12.44 -11.30 11.85
C ASN A 334 -13.25 -11.76 10.61
N VAL A 335 -13.60 -10.81 9.73
CA VAL A 335 -14.45 -11.01 8.53
C VAL A 335 -13.73 -11.84 7.46
N ARG A 336 -12.40 -11.79 7.42
CA ARG A 336 -11.60 -12.56 6.46
C ARG A 336 -11.75 -14.07 6.70
N GLU A 337 -11.78 -14.51 7.95
CA GLU A 337 -12.05 -15.92 8.30
C GLU A 337 -13.47 -16.35 7.89
N ILE A 338 -14.47 -15.46 8.05
CA ILE A 338 -15.82 -15.72 7.56
C ILE A 338 -15.82 -15.96 6.05
N GLU A 339 -15.15 -15.11 5.29
CA GLU A 339 -15.03 -15.27 3.83
C GLU A 339 -14.29 -16.55 3.45
N GLY A 340 -13.20 -16.87 4.16
CA GLY A 340 -12.40 -18.07 3.93
C GLY A 340 -13.17 -19.37 4.21
N ALA A 341 -13.81 -19.45 5.38
CA ALA A 341 -14.61 -20.61 5.77
C ALA A 341 -15.80 -20.81 4.81
N LEU A 342 -16.46 -19.73 4.42
CA LEU A 342 -17.58 -19.79 3.49
C LEU A 342 -17.14 -20.22 2.09
N SER A 343 -16.01 -19.70 1.60
CA SER A 343 -15.45 -20.09 0.30
C SER A 343 -15.07 -21.58 0.29
N ALA A 344 -14.46 -22.07 1.37
CA ALA A 344 -14.13 -23.48 1.53
C ALA A 344 -15.38 -24.36 1.58
N LEU A 345 -16.41 -23.93 2.31
CA LEU A 345 -17.69 -24.65 2.41
C LEU A 345 -18.38 -24.78 1.05
N VAL A 346 -18.44 -23.68 0.28
CA VAL A 346 -19.03 -23.67 -1.07
C VAL A 346 -18.22 -24.53 -2.04
N ALA A 347 -16.89 -24.42 -2.01
CA ALA A 347 -16.01 -25.22 -2.85
C ALA A 347 -16.19 -26.72 -2.59
N GLN A 348 -16.22 -27.14 -1.32
CA GLN A 348 -16.38 -28.54 -0.95
C GLN A 348 -17.77 -29.08 -1.31
N ALA A 349 -18.83 -28.30 -1.07
CA ALA A 349 -20.19 -28.68 -1.44
C ALA A 349 -20.31 -28.86 -2.96
N SER A 350 -19.73 -27.93 -3.74
CA SER A 350 -19.69 -28.01 -5.20
C SER A 350 -18.89 -29.20 -5.69
N PHE A 351 -17.73 -29.50 -5.10
CA PHE A 351 -16.87 -30.62 -5.49
C PHE A 351 -17.52 -31.99 -5.21
N LEU A 352 -18.17 -32.13 -4.06
CA LEU A 352 -18.85 -33.39 -3.69
C LEU A 352 -20.26 -33.53 -4.29
N GLY A 353 -20.78 -32.49 -4.95
CA GLY A 353 -22.17 -32.45 -5.44
C GLY A 353 -23.20 -32.57 -4.31
N ARG A 354 -22.88 -32.10 -3.10
CA ARG A 354 -23.74 -32.19 -1.91
C ARG A 354 -24.32 -30.83 -1.55
N LYS A 355 -25.49 -30.83 -0.93
CA LYS A 355 -26.05 -29.61 -0.31
C LYS A 355 -25.20 -29.18 0.89
N ILE A 356 -25.15 -27.88 1.14
CA ILE A 356 -24.50 -27.33 2.32
C ILE A 356 -25.33 -27.67 3.56
N THR A 357 -24.77 -28.45 4.47
CA THR A 357 -25.39 -28.86 5.73
C THR A 357 -24.56 -28.42 6.93
N THR A 358 -25.17 -28.40 8.12
CA THR A 358 -24.46 -28.13 9.38
C THR A 358 -23.34 -29.13 9.64
N THR A 359 -23.49 -30.39 9.23
CA THR A 359 -22.44 -31.42 9.33
C THR A 359 -21.22 -31.05 8.49
N LEU A 360 -21.43 -30.65 7.23
CA LEU A 360 -20.34 -30.21 6.36
C LEU A 360 -19.65 -28.94 6.90
N ALA A 361 -20.44 -27.99 7.41
CA ALA A 361 -19.91 -26.78 8.04
C ALA A 361 -19.01 -27.10 9.25
N LYS A 362 -19.42 -28.07 10.10
CA LYS A 362 -18.62 -28.58 11.23
C LYS A 362 -17.30 -29.19 10.78
N GLU A 363 -17.32 -30.02 9.74
CA GLU A 363 -16.11 -30.65 9.18
C GLU A 363 -15.12 -29.60 8.67
N ILE A 364 -15.59 -28.63 7.88
CA ILE A 364 -14.76 -27.55 7.33
C ILE A 364 -14.21 -26.67 8.44
N LEU A 365 -15.03 -26.24 9.40
CA LEU A 365 -14.57 -25.41 10.51
C LEU A 365 -13.57 -26.14 11.40
N LYS A 366 -13.74 -27.45 11.62
CA LYS A 366 -12.75 -28.25 12.37
C LYS A 366 -11.40 -28.27 11.67
N MET A 367 -11.38 -28.45 10.34
CA MET A 367 -10.14 -28.34 9.56
C MET A 367 -9.56 -26.93 9.62
N TYR A 368 -10.40 -25.89 9.54
CA TYR A 368 -9.96 -24.49 9.58
C TYR A 368 -9.36 -24.11 10.94
N VAL A 369 -10.00 -24.49 12.04
CA VAL A 369 -9.51 -24.27 13.41
C VAL A 369 -8.23 -25.05 13.66
N GLN A 370 -8.12 -26.30 13.17
CA GLN A 370 -6.87 -27.06 13.24
C GLN A 370 -5.74 -26.45 12.41
N VAL A 371 -6.06 -25.81 11.28
CA VAL A 371 -5.08 -25.09 10.43
C VAL A 371 -4.70 -23.71 11.02
N CYS A 372 -5.56 -23.08 11.82
CA CYS A 372 -5.23 -21.86 12.57
C CYS A 372 -4.51 -22.16 13.90
N GLN A 373 -4.76 -23.33 14.51
CA GLN A 373 -3.99 -23.86 15.66
C GLN A 373 -2.57 -24.33 15.28
N LYS A 374 -2.27 -24.43 13.98
CA LYS A 374 -0.90 -24.66 13.46
C LYS A 374 0.06 -23.49 13.66
N GLU A 375 -0.42 -22.32 14.11
CA GLU A 375 0.50 -21.30 14.60
C GLU A 375 1.01 -21.72 15.98
N ILE A 376 2.31 -22.02 16.04
CA ILE A 376 3.01 -22.38 17.27
C ILE A 376 2.75 -21.29 18.31
N SER A 377 2.07 -21.65 19.41
CA SER A 377 1.77 -20.75 20.50
C SER A 377 2.90 -20.72 21.52
N ILE A 378 2.97 -19.67 22.34
CA ILE A 378 3.95 -19.59 23.44
C ILE A 378 3.69 -20.71 24.45
N ASP A 379 2.42 -21.01 24.74
CA ASP A 379 2.02 -22.04 25.70
C ASP A 379 2.47 -23.43 25.24
N HIS A 380 2.34 -23.75 23.95
CA HIS A 380 2.85 -25.00 23.37
C HIS A 380 4.36 -25.12 23.52
N ILE A 381 5.10 -24.03 23.26
CA ILE A 381 6.55 -24.02 23.44
C ILE A 381 6.93 -24.24 24.91
N ILE A 382 6.23 -23.61 25.85
CA ILE A 382 6.46 -23.81 27.28
C ILE A 382 6.24 -25.28 27.63
N GLU A 383 5.15 -25.89 27.17
CA GLU A 383 4.83 -27.29 27.44
C GLU A 383 5.91 -28.23 26.89
N VAL A 384 6.31 -28.06 25.63
CA VAL A 384 7.36 -28.89 24.99
C VAL A 384 8.69 -28.76 25.73
N VAL A 385 9.10 -27.53 26.08
CA VAL A 385 10.36 -27.28 26.81
C VAL A 385 10.32 -27.86 28.22
N CYS A 386 9.21 -27.69 28.95
CA CYS A 386 9.00 -28.25 30.28
C CYS A 386 9.03 -29.77 30.27
N ASN A 387 8.35 -30.40 29.32
CA ASN A 387 8.31 -31.85 29.17
C ASN A 387 9.70 -32.43 28.84
N TYR A 388 10.43 -31.78 27.93
CA TYR A 388 11.77 -32.22 27.52
C TYR A 388 12.79 -32.07 28.65
N LEU A 389 12.78 -30.93 29.35
CA LEU A 389 13.73 -30.64 30.45
C LEU A 389 13.28 -31.20 31.81
N LYS A 390 12.09 -31.82 31.87
CA LYS A 390 11.46 -32.35 33.10
C LYS A 390 11.34 -31.29 34.20
N ILE A 391 10.85 -30.11 33.82
CA ILE A 391 10.61 -28.98 34.73
C ILE A 391 9.12 -28.71 34.80
N ASP A 392 8.61 -28.55 36.01
CA ASP A 392 7.22 -28.17 36.25
C ASP A 392 6.92 -26.77 35.64
N PRO A 393 5.87 -26.62 34.81
CA PRO A 393 5.46 -25.32 34.26
C PRO A 393 5.29 -24.21 35.31
N GLU A 394 4.85 -24.55 36.53
CA GLU A 394 4.70 -23.58 37.61
C GLU A 394 6.06 -23.02 38.07
N ARG A 395 7.09 -23.87 38.11
CA ARG A 395 8.47 -23.45 38.43
C ARG A 395 9.03 -22.51 37.38
N LEU A 396 8.69 -22.73 36.11
CA LEU A 396 9.10 -21.86 35.01
C LEU A 396 8.54 -20.43 35.18
N ASN A 397 7.35 -20.26 35.74
CA ASN A 397 6.76 -18.95 36.02
C ASN A 397 7.07 -18.36 37.40
N SER A 398 7.73 -19.12 38.27
CA SER A 398 8.12 -18.69 39.62
C SER A 398 9.26 -17.65 39.64
N PRO A 399 9.57 -17.02 40.79
CA PRO A 399 10.76 -16.18 40.94
C PRO A 399 12.09 -16.97 41.04
N GLU A 400 12.04 -18.31 41.04
CA GLU A 400 13.20 -19.20 41.20
C GLU A 400 14.29 -18.92 40.16
N ARG A 401 15.57 -18.95 40.56
CA ARG A 401 16.73 -18.61 39.71
C ARG A 401 17.76 -19.74 39.60
N THR A 402 17.37 -20.96 39.88
CA THR A 402 18.23 -22.13 39.73
C THR A 402 18.65 -22.30 38.26
N ARG A 403 19.79 -22.94 38.03
CA ARG A 403 20.42 -23.01 36.69
C ARG A 403 19.51 -23.70 35.66
N ASP A 404 18.86 -24.78 36.07
CA ASP A 404 17.89 -25.56 35.29
C ASP A 404 16.68 -24.70 34.86
N VAL A 405 16.06 -23.99 35.79
CA VAL A 405 14.89 -23.13 35.51
C VAL A 405 15.29 -21.92 34.65
N ALA A 406 16.46 -21.33 34.91
CA ALA A 406 16.97 -20.23 34.10
C ALA A 406 17.24 -20.67 32.65
N GLN A 407 17.83 -21.86 32.46
CA GLN A 407 18.10 -22.44 31.14
C GLN A 407 16.79 -22.75 30.40
N ALA A 408 15.80 -23.33 31.07
CA ALA A 408 14.49 -23.60 30.48
C ALA A 408 13.78 -22.32 30.00
N ARG A 409 13.81 -21.24 30.79
CA ARG A 409 13.27 -19.94 30.35
C ARG A 409 14.01 -19.38 29.15
N GLN A 410 15.34 -19.47 29.13
CA GLN A 410 16.14 -18.97 28.02
C GLN A 410 15.80 -19.69 26.71
N ILE A 411 15.70 -21.02 26.76
CA ILE A 411 15.31 -21.88 25.64
C ILE A 411 13.88 -21.54 25.18
N ALA A 412 12.92 -21.49 26.11
CA ALA A 412 11.53 -21.17 25.78
C ALA A 412 11.38 -19.78 25.15
N MET A 413 12.08 -18.75 25.68
CA MET A 413 12.10 -17.41 25.11
C MET A 413 12.72 -17.37 23.70
N TYR A 414 13.79 -18.14 23.48
CA TYR A 414 14.45 -18.25 22.19
C TYR A 414 13.52 -18.88 21.14
N LEU A 415 12.95 -20.04 21.46
CA LEU A 415 12.01 -20.75 20.57
C LEU A 415 10.75 -19.90 20.31
N ALA A 416 10.22 -19.23 21.33
CA ALA A 416 9.06 -18.35 21.18
C ALA A 416 9.34 -17.17 20.25
N LYS A 417 10.55 -16.61 20.29
CA LYS A 417 10.95 -15.53 19.38
C LYS A 417 11.11 -16.02 17.94
N GLN A 418 11.58 -17.25 17.74
CA GLN A 418 11.83 -17.81 16.40
C GLN A 418 10.55 -18.30 15.71
N HIS A 419 9.66 -18.95 16.45
CA HIS A 419 8.56 -19.71 15.88
C HIS A 419 7.18 -19.09 16.10
N THR A 420 7.10 -17.96 16.80
CA THR A 420 5.82 -17.23 17.01
C THR A 420 5.92 -15.80 16.51
N LYS A 421 4.76 -15.18 16.24
CA LYS A 421 4.67 -13.74 15.91
C LYS A 421 4.53 -12.85 17.16
N ALA A 422 4.74 -13.40 18.35
CA ALA A 422 4.48 -12.68 19.59
C ALA A 422 5.50 -11.56 19.86
N PRO A 423 5.07 -10.37 20.31
CA PRO A 423 5.97 -9.32 20.75
C PRO A 423 6.86 -9.78 21.91
N LEU A 424 8.09 -9.29 21.99
CA LEU A 424 9.04 -9.60 23.08
C LEU A 424 8.47 -9.32 24.48
N ILE A 425 7.58 -8.33 24.61
CA ILE A 425 6.90 -8.01 25.87
C ILE A 425 5.96 -9.17 26.25
N SER A 426 5.17 -9.68 25.30
CA SER A 426 4.26 -10.81 25.51
C SER A 426 5.02 -12.09 25.83
N ILE A 427 6.13 -12.36 25.14
CA ILE A 427 7.02 -13.50 25.43
C ILE A 427 7.58 -13.42 26.86
N GLY A 428 8.06 -12.25 27.26
CA GLY A 428 8.58 -12.05 28.62
C GLY A 428 7.50 -12.17 29.69
N ALA A 429 6.30 -11.63 29.44
CA ALA A 429 5.18 -11.74 30.37
C ALA A 429 4.72 -13.19 30.56
N ALA A 430 4.63 -13.97 29.47
CA ALA A 430 4.23 -15.38 29.50
C ALA A 430 5.29 -16.31 30.12
N ILE A 431 6.57 -15.91 30.08
CA ILE A 431 7.69 -16.75 30.54
C ILE A 431 8.38 -16.06 31.74
N GLY A 432 7.90 -16.35 32.95
CA GLY A 432 8.51 -15.90 34.20
C GLY A 432 8.40 -14.39 34.48
N GLY A 433 7.42 -13.71 33.88
CA GLY A 433 7.07 -12.31 34.18
C GLY A 433 8.19 -11.30 33.89
N ARG A 434 8.95 -11.50 32.82
CA ARG A 434 10.17 -10.73 32.49
C ARG A 434 9.92 -9.63 31.48
N ASN A 435 10.84 -8.66 31.47
CA ASN A 435 10.82 -7.56 30.52
C ASN A 435 11.42 -7.96 29.16
N HIS A 436 11.14 -7.16 28.12
CA HIS A 436 11.64 -7.38 26.76
C HIS A 436 13.18 -7.47 26.66
N ALA A 437 13.91 -6.74 27.52
CA ALA A 437 15.37 -6.77 27.58
C ALA A 437 15.91 -8.14 28.03
N THR A 438 15.23 -8.79 28.97
CA THR A 438 15.55 -10.15 29.40
C THR A 438 15.37 -11.13 28.26
N VAL A 439 14.31 -11.01 27.46
CA VAL A 439 14.07 -11.87 26.30
C VAL A 439 15.19 -11.74 25.27
N LEU A 440 15.64 -10.52 24.95
CA LEU A 440 16.76 -10.30 24.04
C LEU A 440 18.08 -10.89 24.57
N HIS A 441 18.37 -10.70 25.85
CA HIS A 441 19.55 -11.28 26.50
C HIS A 441 19.51 -12.80 26.46
N SER A 442 18.37 -13.41 26.81
CA SER A 442 18.14 -14.86 26.73
C SER A 442 18.37 -15.39 25.32
N CYS A 443 17.83 -14.73 24.30
CA CYS A 443 18.02 -15.15 22.91
C CYS A 443 19.50 -15.11 22.51
N LYS A 444 20.23 -14.05 22.89
CA LYS A 444 21.66 -13.93 22.60
C LYS A 444 22.48 -15.00 23.32
N ALA A 445 22.14 -15.30 24.58
CA ALA A 445 22.80 -16.34 25.36
C ALA A 445 22.63 -17.72 24.71
N VAL A 446 21.41 -18.07 24.29
CA VAL A 446 21.12 -19.33 23.60
C VAL A 446 21.85 -19.41 22.25
N SER A 447 21.83 -18.35 21.43
CA SER A 447 22.57 -18.32 20.16
C SER A 447 24.07 -18.55 20.35
N ASN A 448 24.70 -17.87 21.31
CA ASN A 448 26.11 -18.08 21.61
C ASN A 448 26.40 -19.51 22.10
N GLN A 449 25.49 -20.10 22.88
CA GLN A 449 25.64 -21.46 23.38
C GLN A 449 25.49 -22.50 22.27
N ILE A 450 24.59 -22.27 21.30
CA ILE A 450 24.46 -23.12 20.10
C ILE A 450 25.76 -23.11 19.27
N GLU A 451 26.41 -21.96 19.13
CA GLU A 451 27.67 -21.85 18.36
C GLU A 451 28.87 -22.51 19.06
N THR A 452 28.87 -22.52 20.39
CA THR A 452 30.04 -22.95 21.20
C THR A 452 29.95 -24.40 21.69
N ASP A 453 28.74 -24.95 21.85
CA ASP A 453 28.51 -26.29 22.41
C ASP A 453 27.70 -27.18 21.46
N LYS A 454 28.37 -28.14 20.82
CA LYS A 454 27.76 -29.12 19.90
C LYS A 454 26.71 -30.01 20.56
N THR A 455 26.81 -30.26 21.86
CA THR A 455 25.83 -31.07 22.60
C THR A 455 24.55 -30.28 22.80
N PHE A 456 24.69 -29.01 23.18
CA PHE A 456 23.57 -28.09 23.32
C PHE A 456 22.91 -27.78 21.96
N GLN A 457 23.69 -27.68 20.89
CA GLN A 457 23.17 -27.56 19.53
C GLN A 457 22.23 -28.71 19.17
N ARG A 458 22.67 -29.97 19.38
CA ARG A 458 21.81 -31.15 19.13
C ARG A 458 20.55 -31.15 19.99
N GLN A 459 20.67 -30.74 21.26
CA GLN A 459 19.53 -30.60 22.16
C GLN A 459 18.50 -29.58 21.62
N MET A 460 18.98 -28.44 21.11
CA MET A 460 18.13 -27.42 20.50
C MET A 460 17.47 -27.90 19.20
N GLU A 461 18.20 -28.63 18.35
CA GLU A 461 17.64 -29.23 17.12
C GLU A 461 16.53 -30.25 17.43
N GLU A 462 16.68 -31.05 18.49
CA GLU A 462 15.63 -31.98 18.95
C GLU A 462 14.41 -31.25 19.50
N LEU A 463 14.62 -30.24 20.34
CA LEU A 463 13.54 -29.40 20.88
C LEU A 463 12.78 -28.67 19.77
N GLU A 464 13.49 -28.11 18.79
CA GLU A 464 12.90 -27.44 17.64
C GLU A 464 12.08 -28.42 16.80
N LYS A 465 12.58 -29.64 16.55
CA LYS A 465 11.79 -30.71 15.91
C LYS A 465 10.52 -31.04 16.68
N LEU A 466 10.57 -31.14 18.02
CA LEU A 466 9.39 -31.44 18.83
C LEU A 466 8.35 -30.31 18.81
N VAL A 467 8.81 -29.05 18.86
CA VAL A 467 7.93 -27.88 18.72
C VAL A 467 7.23 -27.89 17.35
N LEU A 468 7.94 -28.27 16.29
CA LEU A 468 7.42 -28.33 14.92
C LEU A 468 6.59 -29.59 14.63
N ALA A 469 6.81 -30.71 15.34
CA ALA A 469 6.18 -32.01 15.05
C ALA A 469 4.73 -32.15 15.57
N GLN A 470 4.32 -31.31 16.52
CA GLN A 470 2.95 -31.24 17.05
C GLN A 470 2.19 -29.98 16.58
N ALA A 471 2.72 -29.26 15.59
CA ALA A 471 2.05 -28.14 14.93
C ALA A 471 1.07 -28.63 13.84
#